data_AF-A0A497XLE6-F1
#
_entry.id   AF-A0A497XLE6-F1
#
_cell.length_a   1.000
_cell.length_b   1.000
_cell.length_c   1.000
_cell.angle_alpha   90.00
_cell.angle_beta   90.00
_cell.angle_gamma   90.00
#
_symmetry.space_group_name_H-M   'P 1'
#
loop_
_entity.id
_entity.type
_entity.pdbx_description
1 polymer ?
#
loop_
_entity_poly.entity_id
_entity_poly.type
_entity_poly.pdbx_seq_one_letter_code
_entity_poly.pdbx_strand_id
1 'polypeptide(L)'
;MPILSQNTIYQDLLTSLGKLVDPNHFGFITIVADSSYQTVSSATWLQSVVKTDAQLAPKKYRRDIFDCDDYVMYLKTKVSLFAANTPGNNYPLSIGFLLTTLHAFNFGITDTREVFLLNTQSDDRDFLIFDNLKKASDFLSLSNQNAIKFIYI
;
A
#
# COMPACT_ATOMS: atom_id res chain seq x y z
N MET A 1 -12.61 -4.12 -12.40
CA MET A 1 -12.37 -3.31 -11.19
C MET A 1 -13.68 -2.97 -10.49
N PRO A 2 -14.17 -3.88 -9.63
CA PRO A 2 -15.24 -3.63 -8.66
C PRO A 2 -15.07 -2.34 -7.84
N ILE A 3 -16.18 -1.82 -7.32
CA ILE A 3 -16.19 -0.71 -6.36
C ILE A 3 -16.51 -1.29 -4.98
N LEU A 4 -15.67 -1.01 -4.00
CA LEU A 4 -15.81 -1.45 -2.62
C LEU A 4 -16.19 -0.27 -1.73
N SER A 5 -17.08 -0.50 -0.77
CA SER A 5 -17.40 0.49 0.25
C SER A 5 -16.25 0.66 1.26
N GLN A 6 -16.21 1.79 1.97
CA GLN A 6 -15.30 2.04 3.08
C GLN A 6 -15.26 0.87 4.09
N ASN A 7 -16.44 0.35 4.47
CA ASN A 7 -16.55 -0.79 5.40
C ASN A 7 -15.94 -2.06 4.82
N THR A 8 -16.16 -2.32 3.52
CA THR A 8 -15.59 -3.48 2.83
C THR A 8 -14.07 -3.41 2.81
N ILE A 9 -13.50 -2.24 2.49
CA ILE A 9 -12.05 -1.99 2.53
C ILE A 9 -11.50 -2.22 3.94
N TYR A 10 -12.12 -1.63 4.97
CA TYR A 10 -11.67 -1.81 6.35
C TYR A 10 -11.64 -3.29 6.76
N GLN A 11 -12.66 -4.07 6.39
CA GLN A 11 -12.70 -5.51 6.70
C GLN A 11 -11.62 -6.32 5.97
N ASP A 12 -11.31 -5.97 4.71
CA ASP A 12 -10.21 -6.60 3.98
C ASP A 12 -8.87 -6.29 4.63
N LEU A 13 -8.63 -5.02 5.00
CA LEU A 13 -7.42 -4.63 5.71
C LEU A 13 -7.32 -5.29 7.11
N LEU A 14 -8.42 -5.38 7.86
CA LEU A 14 -8.45 -6.05 9.15
C LEU A 14 -8.14 -7.55 9.03
N THR A 15 -8.66 -8.20 7.99
CA THR A 15 -8.45 -9.63 7.74
C THR A 15 -7.01 -9.95 7.36
N SER A 16 -6.37 -9.05 6.60
CA SER A 16 -5.01 -9.23 6.10
C SER A 16 -3.96 -8.63 7.02
N LEU A 17 -4.00 -7.31 7.23
CA LEU A 17 -3.01 -6.56 8.00
C LEU A 17 -3.31 -6.55 9.50
N GLY A 18 -4.57 -6.71 9.92
CA GLY A 18 -4.95 -6.76 11.33
C GLY A 18 -4.32 -7.91 12.12
N LYS A 19 -3.90 -8.98 11.43
CA LYS A 19 -3.15 -10.10 12.03
C LYS A 19 -1.68 -9.75 12.34
N LEU A 20 -1.18 -8.63 11.82
CA LEU A 20 0.20 -8.14 12.02
C LEU A 20 0.27 -7.03 13.08
N VAL A 21 -0.88 -6.63 13.62
CA VAL A 21 -1.03 -5.54 14.58
C VAL A 21 -1.74 -6.08 15.83
N ASP A 22 -1.50 -5.48 16.99
CA ASP A 22 -2.32 -5.74 18.16
C ASP A 22 -3.81 -5.45 17.82
N PRO A 23 -4.74 -6.39 18.10
CA PRO A 23 -6.15 -6.24 17.75
C PRO A 23 -6.81 -4.98 18.31
N ASN A 24 -6.37 -4.51 19.48
CA ASN A 24 -6.90 -3.30 20.11
C ASN A 24 -6.36 -2.02 19.47
N HIS A 25 -5.29 -2.10 18.69
CA HIS A 25 -4.64 -0.94 18.07
C HIS A 25 -5.00 -0.73 16.60
N PHE A 26 -5.42 -1.78 15.88
CA PHE A 26 -5.65 -1.69 14.43
C PHE A 26 -6.59 -0.55 14.03
N GLY A 27 -7.72 -0.41 14.73
CA GLY A 27 -8.69 0.66 14.47
C GLY A 27 -8.18 2.07 14.76
N PHE A 28 -7.21 2.24 15.66
CA PHE A 28 -6.64 3.56 15.99
C PHE A 28 -5.57 4.02 14.99
N ILE A 29 -4.92 3.07 14.32
CA ILE A 29 -3.83 3.37 13.37
C ILE A 29 -4.28 3.31 11.91
N THR A 30 -5.53 2.93 11.64
CA THR A 30 -6.06 2.75 10.28
C THR A 30 -7.03 3.86 9.92
N ILE A 31 -6.74 4.57 8.84
CA ILE A 31 -7.60 5.58 8.24
C ILE A 31 -8.05 5.08 6.86
N VAL A 32 -9.37 4.98 6.69
CA VAL A 32 -10.01 4.76 5.39
C VAL A 32 -10.72 6.08 5.03
N ALA A 33 -10.09 6.87 4.16
CA ALA A 33 -10.42 8.28 3.95
C ALA A 33 -11.68 8.54 3.11
N ASP A 34 -11.96 7.67 2.14
CA ASP A 34 -13.04 7.83 1.16
C ASP A 34 -14.20 6.85 1.42
N SER A 35 -15.39 7.21 0.94
CA SER A 35 -16.59 6.37 1.10
C SER A 35 -16.57 5.11 0.25
N SER A 36 -15.81 5.11 -0.85
CA SER A 36 -15.74 4.00 -1.80
C SER A 36 -14.46 4.05 -2.63
N TYR A 37 -13.96 2.88 -3.02
CA TYR A 37 -12.74 2.73 -3.79
C TYR A 37 -12.95 1.75 -4.93
N GLN A 38 -12.35 2.03 -6.07
CA GLN A 38 -12.23 1.07 -7.16
C GLN A 38 -11.02 0.16 -6.93
N THR A 39 -11.21 -1.16 -7.03
CA THR A 39 -10.11 -2.13 -6.89
C THR A 39 -9.07 -1.98 -7.99
N VAL A 40 -7.89 -2.56 -7.76
CA VAL A 40 -6.84 -2.62 -8.78
C VAL A 40 -6.94 -3.93 -9.56
N SER A 41 -6.90 -3.85 -10.89
CA SER A 41 -7.02 -5.03 -11.75
C SER A 41 -5.97 -6.11 -11.47
N SER A 42 -4.72 -5.69 -11.24
CA SER A 42 -3.65 -6.58 -10.79
C SER A 42 -2.54 -5.80 -10.07
N ALA A 43 -1.86 -6.47 -9.14
CA ALA A 43 -0.66 -5.92 -8.52
C ALA A 43 0.52 -5.79 -9.50
N THR A 44 0.54 -6.59 -10.58
CA THR A 44 1.57 -6.52 -11.63
C THR A 44 1.50 -5.23 -12.45
N TRP A 45 0.31 -4.65 -12.62
CA TRP A 45 0.17 -3.33 -13.23
C TRP A 45 0.88 -2.26 -12.40
N LEU A 46 0.66 -2.24 -11.08
CA LEU A 46 1.31 -1.28 -10.20
C LEU A 46 2.82 -1.51 -10.12
N GLN A 47 3.27 -2.78 -10.15
CA GLN A 47 4.68 -3.12 -10.29
C GLN A 47 5.31 -2.48 -11.53
N SER A 48 4.65 -2.56 -12.67
CA SER A 48 5.12 -1.94 -13.91
C SER A 48 5.21 -0.41 -13.77
N VAL A 49 4.21 0.22 -13.15
CA VAL A 49 4.21 1.67 -12.89
C VAL A 49 5.41 2.11 -12.06
N VAL A 50 5.76 1.35 -11.01
CA VAL A 50 6.93 1.65 -10.16
C VAL A 50 8.23 1.43 -10.93
N LYS A 51 8.39 0.25 -11.55
CA LYS A 51 9.64 -0.13 -12.25
C LYS A 51 9.99 0.79 -13.41
N THR A 52 8.99 1.44 -14.00
CA THR A 52 9.19 2.35 -15.14
C THR A 52 9.22 3.83 -14.75
N ASP A 53 8.95 4.17 -13.49
CA ASP A 53 9.01 5.57 -13.03
C ASP A 53 10.44 5.97 -12.65
N ALA A 54 10.98 6.96 -13.36
CA ALA A 54 12.32 7.47 -13.14
C ALA A 54 12.54 8.13 -11.75
N GLN A 55 11.46 8.60 -11.09
CA GLN A 55 11.51 9.14 -9.74
C GLN A 55 11.53 8.04 -8.68
N LEU A 56 10.87 6.91 -8.94
CA LEU A 56 10.87 5.76 -8.03
C LEU A 56 12.06 4.81 -8.22
N ALA A 57 12.99 5.13 -9.14
CA ALA A 57 14.21 4.37 -9.29
C ALA A 57 15.03 4.35 -7.98
N PRO A 58 15.56 3.21 -7.50
CA PRO A 58 16.24 3.15 -6.19
C PRO A 58 17.41 4.12 -6.02
N LYS A 59 18.11 4.47 -7.11
CA LYS A 59 19.16 5.51 -7.13
C LYS A 59 18.70 6.92 -6.75
N LYS A 60 17.38 7.18 -6.70
CA LYS A 60 16.80 8.46 -6.29
C LYS A 60 16.64 8.57 -4.77
N TYR A 61 16.78 7.45 -4.04
CA TYR A 61 16.66 7.43 -2.60
C TYR A 61 17.72 8.34 -1.97
N ARG A 62 17.26 9.28 -1.16
CA ARG A 62 18.11 10.16 -0.37
C ARG A 62 17.45 10.35 0.98
N ARG A 63 18.09 9.79 2.01
CA ARG A 63 17.66 9.91 3.40
C ARG A 63 17.31 11.38 3.73
N ASP A 64 16.17 11.59 4.38
CA ASP A 64 15.65 12.88 4.83
C ASP A 64 15.35 13.90 3.71
N ILE A 65 15.34 13.48 2.43
CA ILE A 65 15.08 14.35 1.27
C ILE A 65 14.04 13.75 0.32
N PHE A 66 14.23 12.48 -0.02
CA PHE A 66 13.30 11.69 -0.82
C PHE A 66 13.50 10.23 -0.39
N ASP A 67 12.93 9.89 0.76
CA ASP A 67 13.11 8.60 1.41
C ASP A 67 11.84 7.74 1.41
N CYS A 68 11.73 6.76 2.30
CA CYS A 68 10.66 5.77 2.28
C CYS A 68 9.26 6.38 2.33
N ASP A 69 9.03 7.38 3.16
CA ASP A 69 7.71 8.01 3.27
C ASP A 69 7.38 8.83 2.00
N ASP A 70 8.35 9.58 1.48
CA ASP A 70 8.20 10.35 0.24
C ASP A 70 7.89 9.45 -0.97
N TYR A 71 8.56 8.29 -1.07
CA TYR A 71 8.33 7.32 -2.13
C TYR A 71 6.89 6.81 -2.12
N VAL A 72 6.37 6.43 -0.94
CA VAL A 72 5.01 5.86 -0.85
C VAL A 72 3.94 6.92 -1.08
N MET A 73 4.17 8.15 -0.63
CA MET A 73 3.27 9.28 -0.86
C MET A 73 3.28 9.71 -2.34
N TYR A 74 4.45 9.73 -2.98
CA TYR A 74 4.59 10.01 -4.40
C TYR A 74 3.84 8.97 -5.24
N LEU A 75 4.01 7.67 -4.97
CA LEU A 75 3.29 6.62 -5.70
C LEU A 75 1.78 6.75 -5.51
N LYS A 76 1.31 6.94 -4.27
CA LYS A 76 -0.12 7.14 -3.96
C LYS A 76 -0.68 8.33 -4.74
N THR A 77 0.02 9.46 -4.74
CA THR A 77 -0.37 10.66 -5.50
C THR A 77 -0.43 10.39 -7.01
N LYS A 78 0.58 9.72 -7.57
CA LYS A 78 0.63 9.37 -8.99
C LYS A 78 -0.54 8.47 -9.40
N VAL A 79 -0.87 7.46 -8.58
CA VAL A 79 -2.01 6.57 -8.83
C VAL A 79 -3.33 7.32 -8.72
N SER A 80 -3.48 8.22 -7.75
CA SER A 80 -4.66 9.09 -7.65
C SER A 80 -4.83 10.00 -8.87
N LEU A 81 -3.74 10.56 -9.40
CA LEU A 81 -3.77 11.35 -10.64
C LEU A 81 -4.13 10.48 -11.85
N PHE A 82 -3.62 9.25 -11.94
CA PHE A 82 -4.03 8.31 -12.98
C PHE A 82 -5.54 8.03 -12.91
N ALA A 83 -6.05 7.76 -11.71
CA ALA A 83 -7.46 7.51 -11.46
C ALA A 83 -8.35 8.70 -11.89
N ALA A 84 -7.96 9.92 -11.50
CA ALA A 84 -8.69 11.16 -11.83
C ALA A 84 -8.67 11.51 -13.32
N ASN A 85 -7.61 11.13 -14.03
CA ASN A 85 -7.47 11.39 -15.47
C ASN A 85 -8.01 10.24 -16.35
N THR A 86 -8.48 9.14 -15.76
CA THR A 86 -9.02 8.00 -16.51
C THR A 86 -10.49 8.26 -16.85
N PRO A 87 -10.86 8.36 -18.15
CA PRO A 87 -12.25 8.61 -18.53
C PRO A 87 -13.22 7.57 -17.97
N GLY A 88 -14.28 8.03 -17.33
CA GLY A 88 -15.31 7.17 -16.75
C GLY A 88 -14.96 6.56 -15.39
N ASN A 89 -13.78 6.83 -14.83
CA ASN A 89 -13.49 6.52 -13.43
C ASN A 89 -13.95 7.66 -12.53
N ASN A 90 -14.79 7.34 -11.54
CA ASN A 90 -15.33 8.29 -10.57
C ASN A 90 -14.88 7.99 -9.12
N TYR A 91 -13.94 7.06 -8.93
CA TYR A 91 -13.53 6.59 -7.61
C TYR A 91 -12.00 6.58 -7.48
N PRO A 92 -11.46 6.83 -6.28
CA PRO A 92 -10.05 6.57 -6.01
C PRO A 92 -9.75 5.08 -6.18
N LEU A 93 -8.55 4.75 -6.66
CA LEU A 93 -8.09 3.36 -6.65
C LEU A 93 -7.77 2.95 -5.20
N SER A 94 -8.04 1.68 -4.86
CA SER A 94 -7.79 1.09 -3.54
C SER A 94 -6.29 0.81 -3.32
N ILE A 95 -5.49 1.87 -3.36
CA ILE A 95 -4.06 1.90 -3.04
C ILE A 95 -3.87 2.79 -1.82
N GLY A 96 -3.12 2.28 -0.85
CA GLY A 96 -2.76 3.00 0.36
C GLY A 96 -1.26 2.94 0.64
N PHE A 97 -0.89 3.36 1.83
CA PHE A 97 0.43 3.16 2.38
C PHE A 97 0.34 2.90 3.88
N LEU A 98 1.34 2.20 4.39
CA LEU A 98 1.53 1.98 5.81
C LEU A 98 2.94 2.43 6.21
N LEU A 99 3.05 2.85 7.47
CA LEU A 99 4.31 3.23 8.10
C LEU A 99 4.61 2.23 9.20
N THR A 100 5.83 1.72 9.23
CA THR A 100 6.41 1.06 10.38
C THR A 100 7.29 2.05 11.15
N THR A 101 7.86 1.64 12.28
CA THR A 101 8.82 2.50 13.00
C THR A 101 10.02 2.92 12.13
N LEU A 102 10.42 2.09 11.17
CA LEU A 102 11.68 2.25 10.42
C LEU A 102 11.50 2.43 8.91
N HIS A 103 10.30 2.22 8.37
CA HIS A 103 10.09 2.21 6.93
C HIS A 103 8.64 2.51 6.53
N ALA A 104 8.42 2.69 5.23
CA ALA A 104 7.10 2.89 4.65
C ALA A 104 6.89 1.97 3.45
N PHE A 105 5.66 1.49 3.28
CA PHE A 105 5.30 0.58 2.19
C PHE A 105 3.97 0.99 1.58
N ASN A 106 3.81 0.77 0.27
CA ASN A 106 2.48 0.85 -0.33
C ASN A 106 1.76 -0.48 -0.17
N PHE A 107 0.43 -0.44 -0.25
CA PHE A 107 -0.38 -1.63 -0.35
C PHE A 107 -1.58 -1.36 -1.26
N GLY A 108 -2.26 -2.42 -1.66
CA GLY A 108 -3.49 -2.30 -2.42
C GLY A 108 -4.41 -3.50 -2.27
N ILE A 109 -5.62 -3.35 -2.80
CA ILE A 109 -6.62 -4.40 -2.87
C ILE A 109 -6.93 -4.69 -4.34
N THR A 110 -6.84 -5.96 -4.74
CA THR A 110 -7.08 -6.38 -6.12
C THR A 110 -8.57 -6.63 -6.40
N ASP A 111 -8.93 -6.85 -7.67
CA ASP A 111 -10.27 -7.31 -8.08
C ASP A 111 -10.68 -8.64 -7.39
N THR A 112 -9.72 -9.47 -6.99
CA THR A 112 -9.93 -10.72 -6.22
C THR A 112 -10.06 -10.50 -4.71
N ARG A 113 -10.01 -9.24 -4.25
CA ARG A 113 -9.99 -8.82 -2.83
C ARG A 113 -8.77 -9.29 -2.05
N GLU A 114 -7.68 -9.61 -2.73
CA GLU A 114 -6.42 -9.92 -2.07
C GLU A 114 -5.69 -8.62 -1.72
N VAL A 115 -5.21 -8.54 -0.48
CA VAL A 115 -4.34 -7.44 -0.06
C VAL A 115 -2.91 -7.77 -0.45
N PHE A 116 -2.26 -6.83 -1.13
CA PHE A 116 -0.86 -6.94 -1.48
C PHE A 116 -0.05 -5.80 -0.88
N LEU A 117 1.19 -6.10 -0.48
CA LEU A 117 2.21 -5.15 -0.03
C LEU A 117 3.22 -4.93 -1.14
N LEU A 118 3.67 -3.68 -1.28
CA LEU A 118 4.57 -3.22 -2.31
C LEU A 118 5.73 -2.44 -1.69
N ASN A 119 6.96 -2.83 -2.01
CA ASN A 119 8.16 -2.09 -1.66
C ASN A 119 8.62 -1.32 -2.88
N THR A 120 8.43 0.00 -2.84
CA THR A 120 8.75 0.92 -3.93
C THR A 120 10.24 1.16 -4.11
N GLN A 121 11.08 0.67 -3.20
CA GLN A 121 12.53 0.86 -3.19
C GLN A 121 13.33 -0.41 -3.54
N SER A 122 12.64 -1.52 -3.80
CA SER A 122 13.28 -2.82 -4.04
C SER A 122 13.61 -3.04 -5.52
N ASP A 123 14.84 -3.50 -5.78
CA ASP A 123 15.39 -3.75 -7.12
C ASP A 123 14.99 -5.12 -7.72
N ASP A 124 14.19 -5.98 -7.05
CA ASP A 124 13.36 -7.06 -7.67
C ASP A 124 12.99 -8.22 -6.72
N ARG A 125 13.78 -8.50 -5.66
CA ARG A 125 13.62 -9.75 -4.87
C ARG A 125 12.45 -9.72 -3.88
N ASP A 126 12.20 -8.56 -3.29
CA ASP A 126 11.18 -8.33 -2.28
C ASP A 126 10.34 -7.13 -2.71
N PHE A 127 9.67 -7.28 -3.85
CA PHE A 127 8.93 -6.18 -4.46
C PHE A 127 7.44 -6.24 -4.10
N LEU A 128 6.85 -7.44 -4.11
CA LEU A 128 5.41 -7.65 -3.96
C LEU A 128 5.10 -8.90 -3.14
N ILE A 129 4.28 -8.76 -2.09
CA ILE A 129 3.82 -9.86 -1.25
C ILE A 129 2.31 -9.87 -1.19
N PHE A 130 1.69 -11.04 -1.35
CA PHE A 130 0.26 -11.27 -1.15
C PHE A 130 0.00 -12.04 0.14
N ASP A 131 -1.07 -11.69 0.85
CA ASP A 131 -1.84 -12.43 1.88
C ASP A 131 -1.21 -13.68 2.54
N ASN A 132 0.08 -13.60 2.85
CA ASN A 132 0.85 -14.61 3.56
C ASN A 132 1.46 -13.93 4.77
N LEU A 133 0.91 -14.22 5.94
CA LEU A 133 1.24 -13.53 7.19
C LEU A 133 2.75 -13.54 7.47
N LYS A 134 3.40 -14.70 7.29
CA LYS A 134 4.83 -14.84 7.56
C LYS A 134 5.65 -14.01 6.56
N LYS A 135 5.39 -14.15 5.26
CA LYS A 135 6.08 -13.37 4.24
C LYS A 135 5.84 -11.87 4.40
N ALA A 136 4.63 -11.45 4.77
CA ALA A 136 4.31 -10.06 5.03
C ALA A 136 5.06 -9.52 6.25
N SER A 137 5.12 -10.29 7.35
CA SER A 137 5.90 -9.95 8.54
C SER A 137 7.39 -9.83 8.21
N ASP A 138 7.95 -10.79 7.47
CA ASP A 138 9.36 -10.80 7.06
C ASP A 138 9.67 -9.62 6.14
N PHE A 139 8.79 -9.36 5.16
CA PHE A 139 8.89 -8.26 4.20
C PHE A 139 8.86 -6.89 4.85
N LEU A 140 7.97 -6.70 5.82
CA LEU A 140 7.90 -5.47 6.62
C LEU A 140 8.99 -5.41 7.70
N SER A 141 9.79 -6.48 7.87
CA SER A 141 10.79 -6.63 8.91
C SER A 141 10.21 -6.38 10.31
N LEU A 142 9.03 -6.92 10.59
CA LEU A 142 8.32 -6.63 11.84
C LEU A 142 9.04 -7.21 13.05
N SER A 143 9.11 -6.39 14.10
CA SER A 143 9.64 -6.77 15.41
C SER A 143 9.12 -5.79 16.47
N ASN A 144 9.44 -6.02 17.74
CA ASN A 144 9.11 -5.07 18.81
C ASN A 144 9.71 -3.67 18.58
N GLN A 145 10.80 -3.57 17.81
CA GLN A 145 11.44 -2.30 17.45
C GLN A 145 10.90 -1.72 16.14
N ASN A 146 10.19 -2.51 15.33
CA ASN A 146 9.67 -2.11 14.03
C ASN A 146 8.21 -2.58 13.86
N ALA A 147 7.31 -1.95 14.60
CA ALA A 147 5.88 -2.24 14.52
C ALA A 147 5.21 -1.34 13.46
N ILE A 148 4.07 -1.79 12.91
CA ILE A 148 3.21 -0.92 12.09
C ILE A 148 2.62 0.17 13.00
N LYS A 149 2.76 1.43 12.60
CA LYS A 149 2.31 2.61 13.35
C LYS A 149 1.15 3.34 12.70
N PHE A 150 0.97 3.16 11.39
CA PHE A 150 -0.04 3.89 10.63
C PHE A 150 -0.39 3.14 9.35
N ILE A 151 -1.67 3.17 8.98
CA ILE A 151 -2.23 2.60 7.76
C ILE A 151 -3.20 3.64 7.19
N TYR A 152 -3.01 4.04 5.94
CA TYR A 152 -3.86 5.00 5.26
C TYR A 152 -4.25 4.51 3.87
N ILE A 153 -5.53 4.61 3.54
CA ILE A 153 -6.04 4.35 2.18
C ILE A 153 -7.03 5.43 1.74
#